data_AF-A0A8X8Y7G4-F1
#
_entry.id   AF-A0A8X8Y7G4-F1
#
_cell.length_a   1.000
_cell.length_b   1.000
_cell.length_c   1.000
_cell.angle_alpha   90.00
_cell.angle_beta   90.00
_cell.angle_gamma   90.00
#
_symmetry.space_group_name_H-M   'P 1'
#
loop_
_entity.id
_entity.type
_entity.pdbx_description
1 polymer ?
#
loop_
_entity_poly.entity_id
_entity_poly.type
_entity_poly.pdbx_seq_one_letter_code
_entity_poly.pdbx_strand_id
1 'polypeptide(L)'
;MKFQSINDAFEFYNQYAGEAGFSARYSNSKKNKMTNEVVWKQFVCFKAGQTDEAHSKNRAPTSGPIQIRARDEVRTNCKAKISIVKQQTGSDWSVSVFMEGHNHGLSTPSKVHLLRSHRSVSAVKRVLTQQFSEANIPTCQQMQLLEMESGGPESVGCTERDIRNLERELRNEQKGIDVETLIEFFTSEKEKNSSFFFDYETDSDHIFKRCFWADPKSRRAYGAFGDVVVFDSTYNTNKYGMIFTPFVGVNHHHQTIVFGCGFLSDEKTEWYIWLLNKFMDAMPSDAPKAIITDQDPAMTKALAQVLPETVHRYCLWHILNKFPEKISLVIFRDHYQSIRNVTKIQHLPRNLRMDGKSSSSKPRLLMHDKNSDHISCNCGKFEFDGIPCRHMLAFFRVNQIFELPDKYILKQWTREAKIGVTYILDDENCNDDPTRFLISRRAKLSYKASTLIDYASLTDEGTKLLDEQLDYIHGKIKEMGISQTTMHGSQTRKSLDKTKTIGDPSKIRSKGCGKRILSSKEKLILKTRACRGCGLRGASHDKRNCPKLQDRPFADDHHDISQYANERDLLSVAKTIF
;
A
#
# COMPACT_ATOMS: atom_id res chain seq x y z
N MET A 1 -41.52 11.94 -34.11
CA MET A 1 -40.32 12.42 -33.37
C MET A 1 -39.09 12.18 -34.22
N LYS A 2 -38.24 13.21 -34.36
CA LYS A 2 -36.97 13.17 -35.12
C LYS A 2 -35.81 13.64 -34.24
N PHE A 3 -34.59 13.22 -34.56
CA PHE A 3 -33.33 13.61 -33.89
C PHE A 3 -32.24 13.85 -34.93
N GLN A 4 -31.26 14.72 -34.63
CA GLN A 4 -30.16 15.01 -35.55
C GLN A 4 -29.06 13.95 -35.44
N SER A 5 -28.82 13.42 -34.24
CA SER A 5 -27.82 12.39 -33.96
C SER A 5 -28.37 11.19 -33.17
N ILE A 6 -27.58 10.12 -33.15
CA ILE A 6 -27.82 8.93 -32.31
C ILE A 6 -27.71 9.29 -30.81
N ASN A 7 -26.92 10.31 -30.45
CA ASN A 7 -26.71 10.70 -29.06
C ASN A 7 -27.92 11.47 -28.54
N ASP A 8 -28.45 12.48 -29.25
CA ASP A 8 -29.67 13.19 -28.83
C ASP A 8 -30.86 12.23 -28.68
N ALA A 9 -30.97 11.22 -29.56
CA ALA A 9 -31.96 10.16 -29.44
C ALA A 9 -31.75 9.26 -28.19
N PHE A 10 -30.50 9.05 -27.77
CA PHE A 10 -30.19 8.32 -26.54
C PHE A 10 -30.41 9.17 -25.29
N GLU A 11 -30.03 10.45 -25.32
CA GLU A 11 -30.24 11.43 -24.25
C GLU A 11 -31.74 11.62 -23.99
N PHE A 12 -32.55 11.81 -25.03
CA PHE A 12 -34.01 11.82 -24.94
C PHE A 12 -34.56 10.55 -24.25
N TYR A 13 -34.13 9.38 -24.69
CA TYR A 13 -34.59 8.12 -24.10
C TYR A 13 -34.05 7.90 -22.67
N ASN A 14 -32.88 8.44 -22.34
CA ASN A 14 -32.32 8.37 -20.99
C ASN A 14 -33.01 9.37 -20.05
N GLN A 15 -33.46 10.54 -20.54
CA GLN A 15 -34.31 11.45 -19.78
C GLN A 15 -35.66 10.78 -19.46
N TYR A 16 -36.35 10.25 -20.47
CA TYR A 16 -37.57 9.45 -20.28
C TYR A 16 -37.34 8.30 -19.28
N ALA A 17 -36.21 7.59 -19.40
CA ALA A 17 -35.87 6.51 -18.48
C ALA A 17 -35.64 7.01 -17.04
N GLY A 18 -35.10 8.21 -16.86
CA GLY A 18 -34.95 8.86 -15.55
C GLY A 18 -36.30 9.18 -14.92
N GLU A 19 -37.18 9.85 -15.68
CA GLU A 19 -38.54 10.20 -15.26
C GLU A 19 -39.39 8.95 -14.93
N ALA A 20 -39.26 7.89 -15.74
CA ALA A 20 -39.91 6.60 -15.51
C ALA A 20 -39.21 5.69 -14.47
N GLY A 21 -38.02 6.04 -13.98
CA GLY A 21 -37.32 5.29 -12.93
C GLY A 21 -36.59 4.01 -13.36
N PHE A 22 -36.05 3.93 -14.57
CA PHE A 22 -35.18 2.83 -15.02
C PHE A 22 -33.89 3.31 -15.70
N SER A 23 -32.87 2.44 -15.78
CA SER A 23 -31.68 2.78 -16.59
C SER A 23 -31.84 2.40 -18.05
N ALA A 24 -31.53 3.31 -18.96
CA ALA A 24 -31.34 3.01 -20.38
C ALA A 24 -29.93 2.46 -20.66
N ARG A 25 -29.76 1.76 -21.78
CA ARG A 25 -28.45 1.40 -22.33
C ARG A 25 -28.50 1.27 -23.86
N TYR A 26 -27.36 1.46 -24.49
CA TYR A 26 -27.17 1.04 -25.89
C TYR A 26 -27.34 -0.48 -26.05
N SER A 27 -27.97 -0.86 -27.15
CA SER A 27 -28.04 -2.24 -27.65
C SER A 27 -27.64 -2.26 -29.13
N ASN A 28 -28.31 -3.08 -29.93
CA ASN A 28 -27.87 -3.47 -31.25
C ASN A 28 -27.91 -2.28 -32.23
N SER A 29 -27.03 -2.35 -33.22
CA SER A 29 -27.04 -1.48 -34.41
C SER A 29 -27.08 -2.35 -35.66
N LYS A 30 -27.75 -1.87 -36.71
CA LYS A 30 -27.58 -2.38 -38.07
C LYS A 30 -26.86 -1.31 -38.88
N LYS A 31 -25.92 -1.76 -39.71
CA LYS A 31 -25.20 -0.93 -40.66
C LYS A 31 -25.63 -1.26 -42.08
N ASN A 32 -25.58 -0.28 -42.97
CA ASN A 32 -25.66 -0.53 -44.41
C ASN A 32 -24.41 -1.32 -44.83
N LYS A 33 -24.60 -2.43 -45.56
CA LYS A 33 -23.49 -3.29 -46.01
C LYS A 33 -22.57 -2.59 -47.02
N MET A 34 -23.10 -1.61 -47.76
CA MET A 34 -22.40 -0.97 -48.88
C MET A 34 -21.65 0.30 -48.44
N THR A 35 -22.22 1.08 -47.51
CA THR A 35 -21.61 2.33 -47.02
C THR A 35 -20.99 2.22 -45.62
N ASN A 36 -21.16 1.09 -44.91
CA ASN A 36 -20.74 0.85 -43.52
C ASN A 36 -21.34 1.83 -42.47
N GLU A 37 -22.20 2.76 -42.89
CA GLU A 37 -22.94 3.67 -42.03
C GLU A 37 -23.95 2.93 -41.15
N VAL A 38 -24.17 3.41 -39.92
CA VAL A 38 -25.29 2.94 -39.09
C VAL A 38 -26.59 3.46 -39.70
N VAL A 39 -27.56 2.56 -39.91
CA VAL A 39 -28.91 2.90 -40.44
C VAL A 39 -30.01 2.63 -39.42
N TRP A 40 -29.74 1.83 -38.40
CA TRP A 40 -30.67 1.54 -37.31
C TRP A 40 -29.92 1.37 -35.99
N LYS A 41 -30.47 1.91 -34.91
CA LYS A 41 -29.93 1.78 -33.55
C LYS A 41 -31.06 1.50 -32.57
N GLN A 42 -30.76 0.73 -31.52
CA GLN A 42 -31.71 0.42 -30.46
C GLN A 42 -31.13 0.70 -29.08
N PHE A 43 -31.95 1.29 -28.23
CA PHE A 43 -31.69 1.49 -26.81
C PHE A 43 -32.72 0.70 -26.01
N VAL A 44 -32.31 0.08 -24.90
CA VAL A 44 -33.13 -0.86 -24.13
C VAL A 44 -33.03 -0.57 -22.64
N CYS A 45 -33.98 -1.06 -21.85
CA CYS A 45 -33.85 -1.10 -20.40
C CYS A 45 -32.59 -1.86 -19.96
N PHE A 46 -31.96 -1.44 -18.86
CA PHE A 46 -30.79 -2.10 -18.29
C PHE A 46 -31.07 -3.54 -17.85
N LYS A 47 -32.32 -3.92 -17.56
CA LYS A 47 -32.72 -5.32 -17.29
C LYS A 47 -33.07 -6.14 -18.55
N ALA A 48 -32.95 -5.57 -19.75
CA ALA A 48 -33.24 -6.28 -21.00
C ALA A 48 -32.16 -7.31 -21.38
N GLY A 49 -32.59 -8.41 -22.02
CA GLY A 49 -31.80 -9.61 -22.30
C GLY A 49 -31.86 -10.64 -21.16
N GLN A 50 -31.23 -11.80 -21.34
CA GLN A 50 -31.01 -12.81 -20.29
C GLN A 50 -29.55 -12.76 -19.82
N THR A 51 -29.25 -13.38 -18.68
CA THR A 51 -27.85 -13.55 -18.22
C THR A 51 -27.32 -14.85 -18.83
N ASP A 52 -26.16 -14.82 -19.50
CA ASP A 52 -25.60 -16.02 -20.13
C ASP A 52 -25.17 -17.06 -19.08
N GLU A 53 -25.97 -18.12 -18.91
CA GLU A 53 -25.63 -19.25 -18.02
C GLU A 53 -24.28 -19.89 -18.37
N ALA A 54 -23.87 -19.83 -19.65
CA ALA A 54 -22.62 -20.37 -20.15
C ALA A 54 -21.38 -19.81 -19.42
N HIS A 55 -21.40 -18.52 -19.04
CA HIS A 55 -20.30 -17.92 -18.27
C HIS A 55 -20.29 -18.31 -16.79
N SER A 56 -21.39 -18.84 -16.25
CA SER A 56 -21.42 -19.43 -14.90
C SER A 56 -20.76 -20.81 -14.89
N LYS A 57 -21.03 -21.64 -15.91
CA LYS A 57 -20.56 -23.03 -16.02
C LYS A 57 -19.04 -23.16 -16.24
N ASN A 58 -18.39 -22.15 -16.85
CA ASN A 58 -16.93 -22.13 -17.05
C ASN A 58 -16.10 -21.82 -15.79
N ARG A 59 -16.71 -21.72 -14.60
CA ARG A 59 -15.99 -21.85 -13.32
C ARG A 59 -16.03 -23.29 -12.82
N ALA A 60 -15.31 -24.17 -13.52
CA ALA A 60 -15.02 -25.51 -13.00
C ALA A 60 -14.32 -25.39 -11.63
N PRO A 61 -14.81 -26.06 -10.57
CA PRO A 61 -14.33 -25.82 -9.22
C PRO A 61 -13.00 -26.53 -8.95
N THR A 62 -11.88 -25.80 -9.11
CA THR A 62 -10.59 -26.24 -8.56
C THR A 62 -10.60 -26.11 -7.03
N SER A 63 -11.14 -27.13 -6.37
CA SER A 63 -10.94 -27.46 -4.95
C SER A 63 -11.24 -26.34 -3.93
N GLY A 64 -12.51 -26.23 -3.51
CA GLY A 64 -12.89 -25.49 -2.29
C GLY A 64 -14.35 -25.01 -2.26
N PRO A 65 -14.99 -24.92 -1.08
CA PRO A 65 -16.30 -24.30 -0.95
C PRO A 65 -16.16 -22.77 -1.09
N ILE A 66 -16.23 -22.28 -2.32
CA ILE A 66 -16.28 -20.85 -2.59
C ILE A 66 -17.70 -20.38 -2.26
N GLN A 67 -17.85 -19.49 -1.29
CA GLN A 67 -19.08 -18.71 -1.14
C GLN A 67 -19.24 -17.85 -2.39
N ILE A 68 -20.11 -18.31 -3.30
CA ILE A 68 -20.54 -17.54 -4.45
C ILE A 68 -21.28 -16.33 -3.87
N ARG A 69 -20.73 -15.12 -4.06
CA ARG A 69 -21.47 -13.89 -3.74
C ARG A 69 -22.72 -13.89 -4.60
N ALA A 70 -23.89 -14.05 -3.97
CA ALA A 70 -25.17 -13.83 -4.62
C ALA A 70 -25.16 -12.42 -5.22
N ARG A 71 -25.14 -12.36 -6.55
CA ARG A 71 -25.54 -11.17 -7.30
C ARG A 71 -26.92 -11.50 -7.81
N ASP A 72 -27.89 -10.65 -7.48
CA ASP A 72 -29.23 -10.76 -8.05
C ASP A 72 -29.15 -10.77 -9.57
N GLU A 73 -30.09 -11.46 -10.22
CA GLU A 73 -30.13 -11.52 -11.68
C GLU A 73 -30.33 -10.13 -12.27
N VAL A 74 -29.26 -9.61 -12.87
CA VAL A 74 -29.19 -8.25 -13.42
C VAL A 74 -30.11 -8.10 -14.65
N ARG A 75 -30.60 -9.21 -15.21
CA ARG A 75 -31.29 -9.32 -16.49
C ARG A 75 -32.58 -10.13 -16.33
N THR A 76 -33.73 -9.50 -16.53
CA THR A 76 -35.07 -10.12 -16.38
C THR A 76 -35.75 -10.41 -17.72
N ASN A 77 -35.01 -10.36 -18.84
CA ASN A 77 -35.57 -10.41 -20.20
C ASN A 77 -36.58 -9.29 -20.52
N CYS A 78 -36.45 -8.14 -19.83
CA CYS A 78 -37.28 -6.96 -20.05
C CYS A 78 -37.30 -6.54 -21.52
N LYS A 79 -38.48 -6.15 -22.04
CA LYS A 79 -38.68 -5.81 -23.46
C LYS A 79 -38.72 -4.31 -23.74
N ALA A 80 -38.82 -3.47 -22.71
CA ALA A 80 -38.84 -2.01 -22.82
C ALA A 80 -37.63 -1.49 -23.62
N LYS A 81 -37.92 -0.77 -24.71
CA LYS A 81 -36.93 -0.33 -25.70
C LYS A 81 -37.46 0.79 -26.59
N ILE A 82 -36.53 1.57 -27.14
CA ILE A 82 -36.77 2.44 -28.29
C ILE A 82 -35.81 2.05 -29.42
N SER A 83 -36.25 2.19 -30.67
CA SER A 83 -35.45 1.88 -31.86
C SER A 83 -35.59 2.99 -32.89
N ILE A 84 -34.47 3.50 -33.40
CA ILE A 84 -34.40 4.60 -34.36
C ILE A 84 -33.86 4.14 -35.71
N VAL A 85 -34.35 4.76 -36.78
CA VAL A 85 -33.94 4.54 -38.19
C VAL A 85 -33.48 5.87 -38.79
N LYS A 86 -32.37 5.86 -39.54
CA LYS A 86 -31.89 6.99 -40.35
C LYS A 86 -32.83 7.17 -41.55
N GLN A 87 -33.35 8.37 -41.77
CA GLN A 87 -34.26 8.65 -42.89
C GLN A 87 -33.50 8.59 -44.24
N GLN A 88 -34.21 8.25 -45.33
CA GLN A 88 -33.60 8.20 -46.67
C GLN A 88 -33.35 9.60 -47.23
N THR A 89 -34.15 10.58 -46.82
CA THR A 89 -34.11 11.98 -47.24
C THR A 89 -33.62 12.87 -46.11
N GLY A 90 -32.32 12.78 -45.78
CA GLY A 90 -31.64 13.65 -44.81
C GLY A 90 -30.68 12.91 -43.88
N SER A 91 -30.07 13.67 -42.96
CA SER A 91 -29.24 13.14 -41.86
C SER A 91 -30.06 12.60 -40.67
N ASP A 92 -31.34 12.95 -40.61
CA ASP A 92 -32.19 12.79 -39.44
C ASP A 92 -32.50 11.32 -39.09
N TRP A 93 -32.64 11.09 -37.79
CA TRP A 93 -33.11 9.84 -37.20
C TRP A 93 -34.56 9.97 -36.80
N SER A 94 -35.34 8.90 -36.93
CA SER A 94 -36.74 8.86 -36.49
C SER A 94 -37.06 7.60 -35.70
N VAL A 95 -37.96 7.73 -34.73
CA VAL A 95 -38.42 6.59 -33.91
C VAL A 95 -39.23 5.63 -34.79
N SER A 96 -38.81 4.37 -34.82
CA SER A 96 -39.44 3.28 -35.58
C SER A 96 -40.23 2.32 -34.70
N VAL A 97 -39.78 2.11 -33.46
CA VAL A 97 -40.42 1.24 -32.47
C VAL A 97 -40.19 1.85 -31.10
N PHE A 98 -41.26 1.92 -30.31
CA PHE A 98 -41.21 2.21 -28.88
C PHE A 98 -42.01 1.13 -28.15
N MET A 99 -41.45 0.56 -27.08
CA MET A 99 -42.14 -0.33 -26.17
C MET A 99 -41.86 0.14 -24.75
N GLU A 100 -42.93 0.48 -24.05
CA GLU A 100 -42.92 1.00 -22.68
C GLU A 100 -42.96 -0.11 -21.62
N GLY A 101 -43.62 -1.25 -21.90
CA GLY A 101 -43.87 -2.29 -20.91
C GLY A 101 -42.62 -2.89 -20.25
N HIS A 102 -42.54 -2.77 -18.92
CA HIS A 102 -41.54 -3.40 -18.07
C HIS A 102 -42.11 -4.65 -17.36
N ASN A 103 -41.24 -5.63 -17.08
CA ASN A 103 -41.58 -6.84 -16.32
C ASN A 103 -40.92 -6.89 -14.93
N HIS A 104 -40.66 -5.71 -14.36
CA HIS A 104 -40.02 -5.52 -13.06
C HIS A 104 -40.44 -4.17 -12.49
N GLY A 105 -40.38 -4.01 -11.16
CA GLY A 105 -40.57 -2.71 -10.52
C GLY A 105 -39.57 -1.66 -11.03
N LEU A 106 -40.03 -0.41 -11.08
CA LEU A 106 -39.24 0.78 -11.40
C LEU A 106 -38.78 1.45 -10.10
N SER A 107 -37.75 2.30 -10.18
CA SER A 107 -37.22 2.99 -9.00
C SER A 107 -38.06 4.21 -8.64
N THR A 108 -38.15 4.53 -7.36
CA THR A 108 -38.75 5.80 -6.90
C THR A 108 -37.90 6.99 -7.39
N PRO A 109 -38.51 8.16 -7.66
CA PRO A 109 -37.79 9.38 -8.06
C PRO A 109 -36.57 9.70 -7.17
N SER A 110 -36.75 9.56 -5.84
CA SER A 110 -35.70 9.72 -4.82
C SER A 110 -34.47 8.79 -4.96
N LYS A 111 -34.54 7.75 -5.80
CA LYS A 111 -33.46 6.77 -6.02
C LYS A 111 -32.98 6.72 -7.48
N VAL A 112 -33.50 7.58 -8.36
CA VAL A 112 -33.11 7.62 -9.78
C VAL A 112 -31.63 8.00 -9.95
N HIS A 113 -31.11 8.89 -9.09
CA HIS A 113 -29.68 9.26 -9.06
C HIS A 113 -28.74 8.07 -8.77
N LEU A 114 -29.22 6.95 -8.23
CA LEU A 114 -28.43 5.74 -7.99
C LEU A 114 -28.38 4.79 -9.20
N LEU A 115 -29.23 5.02 -10.21
CA LEU A 115 -29.34 4.18 -11.39
C LEU A 115 -28.15 4.37 -12.34
N ARG A 116 -27.68 3.27 -12.94
CA ARG A 116 -26.39 3.23 -13.65
C ARG A 116 -26.27 4.23 -14.80
N SER A 117 -27.33 4.50 -15.55
CA SER A 117 -27.34 5.43 -16.70
C SER A 117 -27.55 6.89 -16.32
N HIS A 118 -27.88 7.18 -15.07
CA HIS A 118 -28.04 8.55 -14.54
C HIS A 118 -26.89 8.93 -13.59
N ARG A 119 -25.88 8.05 -13.47
CA ARG A 119 -24.65 8.32 -12.74
C ARG A 119 -23.51 8.64 -13.68
N SER A 120 -22.86 9.77 -13.46
CA SER A 120 -21.61 10.15 -14.13
C SER A 120 -20.71 10.92 -13.17
N VAL A 121 -19.40 10.64 -13.20
CA VAL A 121 -18.44 11.51 -12.53
C VAL A 121 -18.16 12.65 -13.49
N SER A 122 -18.70 13.84 -13.21
CA SER A 122 -18.50 15.02 -14.04
C SER A 122 -17.01 15.40 -14.10
N ALA A 123 -16.58 16.13 -15.13
CA ALA A 123 -15.21 16.62 -15.24
C ALA A 123 -14.78 17.40 -13.98
N VAL A 124 -15.69 18.21 -13.45
CA VAL A 124 -15.56 18.97 -12.19
C VAL A 124 -15.30 18.07 -10.98
N LYS A 125 -15.98 16.92 -10.90
CA LYS A 125 -15.79 15.91 -9.83
C LYS A 125 -14.53 15.06 -10.06
N ARG A 126 -14.12 14.82 -11.32
CA ARG A 126 -12.84 14.16 -11.66
C ARG A 126 -11.64 14.95 -11.14
N VAL A 127 -11.68 16.27 -11.32
CA VAL A 127 -10.66 17.20 -10.84
C VAL A 127 -10.55 17.19 -9.31
N LEU A 128 -11.66 17.31 -8.57
CA LEU A 128 -11.61 17.23 -7.11
C LEU A 128 -11.09 15.89 -6.61
N THR A 129 -11.53 14.78 -7.21
CA THR A 129 -11.06 13.44 -6.84
C THR A 129 -9.53 13.35 -6.94
N GLN A 130 -8.94 13.98 -7.96
CA GLN A 130 -7.49 14.06 -8.12
C GLN A 130 -6.85 14.93 -7.02
N GLN A 131 -7.32 16.16 -6.80
CA GLN A 131 -6.79 17.05 -5.75
C GLN A 131 -6.88 16.43 -4.34
N PHE A 132 -8.01 15.79 -4.04
CA PHE A 132 -8.19 15.07 -2.78
C PHE A 132 -7.25 13.87 -2.66
N SER A 133 -6.95 13.18 -3.76
CA SER A 133 -5.97 12.08 -3.77
C SER A 133 -4.54 12.58 -3.56
N GLU A 134 -4.17 13.71 -4.17
CA GLU A 134 -2.89 14.41 -3.95
C GLU A 134 -2.74 14.88 -2.49
N ALA A 135 -3.83 15.34 -1.88
CA ALA A 135 -3.93 15.66 -0.45
C ALA A 135 -4.05 14.43 0.49
N ASN A 136 -3.94 13.21 -0.04
CA ASN A 136 -4.06 11.92 0.69
C ASN A 136 -5.40 11.73 1.44
N ILE A 137 -6.49 12.37 1.00
CA ILE A 137 -7.83 12.24 1.59
C ILE A 137 -8.44 10.89 1.17
N PRO A 138 -8.84 10.02 2.11
CA PRO A 138 -9.49 8.73 1.81
C PRO A 138 -10.79 8.89 1.01
N THR A 139 -11.06 8.00 0.05
CA THR A 139 -12.21 8.09 -0.88
C THR A 139 -13.58 8.23 -0.18
N CYS A 140 -13.75 7.70 1.03
CA CYS A 140 -14.97 7.88 1.81
C CYS A 140 -15.17 9.34 2.27
N GLN A 141 -14.11 10.02 2.68
CA GLN A 141 -14.14 11.45 3.01
C GLN A 141 -14.31 12.31 1.75
N GLN A 142 -13.70 11.90 0.63
CA GLN A 142 -13.93 12.54 -0.67
C GLN A 142 -15.43 12.53 -1.04
N MET A 143 -16.11 11.40 -0.85
CA MET A 143 -17.55 11.29 -1.11
C MET A 143 -18.35 12.22 -0.18
N GLN A 144 -18.04 12.27 1.12
CA GLN A 144 -18.71 13.18 2.06
C GLN A 144 -18.52 14.67 1.67
N LEU A 145 -17.33 15.07 1.22
CA LEU A 145 -17.07 16.42 0.72
C LEU A 145 -17.90 16.72 -0.53
N LEU A 146 -18.03 15.76 -1.46
CA LEU A 146 -18.88 15.89 -2.65
C LEU A 146 -20.38 15.93 -2.32
N GLU A 147 -20.82 15.21 -1.30
CA GLU A 147 -22.20 15.23 -0.78
C GLU A 147 -22.55 16.61 -0.19
N MET A 148 -21.67 17.17 0.64
CA MET A 148 -21.84 18.51 1.19
C MET A 148 -21.81 19.59 0.10
N GLU A 149 -20.84 19.55 -0.82
CA GLU A 149 -20.77 20.53 -1.91
C GLU A 149 -21.97 20.44 -2.88
N SER A 150 -22.52 19.24 -3.09
CA SER A 150 -23.68 19.07 -3.99
C SER A 150 -25.03 19.36 -3.29
N GLY A 151 -25.05 19.68 -2.00
CA GLY A 151 -26.28 19.92 -1.24
C GLY A 151 -27.09 18.65 -0.91
N GLY A 152 -26.45 17.48 -0.87
CA GLY A 152 -27.10 16.20 -0.54
C GLY A 152 -26.65 15.03 -1.44
N PRO A 153 -26.79 13.77 -0.98
CA PRO A 153 -26.33 12.59 -1.72
C PRO A 153 -27.06 12.39 -3.06
N GLU A 154 -28.34 12.76 -3.14
CA GLU A 154 -29.13 12.73 -4.36
C GLU A 154 -28.59 13.65 -5.47
N SER A 155 -28.01 14.77 -5.09
CA SER A 155 -27.47 15.80 -6.00
C SER A 155 -26.03 15.50 -6.45
N VAL A 156 -25.35 14.52 -5.85
CA VAL A 156 -23.97 14.16 -6.25
C VAL A 156 -23.93 13.55 -7.66
N GLY A 157 -24.95 12.81 -8.07
CA GLY A 157 -25.00 12.19 -9.40
C GLY A 157 -23.94 11.12 -9.67
N CYS A 158 -23.22 10.65 -8.64
CA CYS A 158 -22.34 9.49 -8.70
C CYS A 158 -22.24 8.83 -7.31
N THR A 159 -21.72 7.61 -7.22
CA THR A 159 -21.50 6.93 -5.93
C THR A 159 -20.02 6.85 -5.58
N GLU A 160 -19.70 6.62 -4.30
CA GLU A 160 -18.33 6.37 -3.82
C GLU A 160 -17.60 5.29 -4.66
N ARG A 161 -18.34 4.27 -5.12
CA ARG A 161 -17.80 3.23 -5.99
C ARG A 161 -17.37 3.75 -7.37
N ASP A 162 -18.06 4.75 -7.90
CA ASP A 162 -17.71 5.37 -9.17
C ASP A 162 -16.47 6.27 -9.00
N ILE A 163 -16.30 6.95 -7.86
CA ILE A 163 -15.04 7.64 -7.49
C ILE A 163 -13.88 6.63 -7.36
N ARG A 164 -14.04 5.52 -6.64
CA ARG A 164 -13.03 4.44 -6.57
C ARG A 164 -12.71 3.82 -7.93
N ASN A 165 -13.65 3.85 -8.89
CA ASN A 165 -13.39 3.42 -10.27
C ASN A 165 -12.52 4.45 -11.00
N LEU A 166 -12.87 5.73 -10.89
CA LEU A 166 -12.10 6.83 -11.48
C LEU A 166 -10.66 6.85 -10.96
N GLU A 167 -10.43 6.80 -9.64
CA GLU A 167 -9.07 6.79 -9.09
C GLU A 167 -8.23 5.62 -9.65
N ARG A 168 -8.86 4.46 -9.88
CA ARG A 168 -8.19 3.30 -10.49
C ARG A 168 -7.85 3.58 -11.96
N GLU A 169 -8.69 4.32 -12.67
CA GLU A 169 -8.43 4.76 -14.05
C GLU A 169 -7.29 5.79 -14.10
N LEU A 170 -7.30 6.81 -13.23
CA LEU A 170 -6.17 7.76 -13.06
C LEU A 170 -4.85 7.03 -12.75
N ARG A 171 -4.84 6.09 -11.79
CA ARG A 171 -3.67 5.23 -11.49
C ARG A 171 -3.31 4.24 -12.60
N ASN A 172 -4.18 4.04 -13.60
CA ASN A 172 -3.86 3.27 -14.80
C ASN A 172 -3.26 4.14 -15.91
N GLU A 173 -3.65 5.42 -16.01
CA GLU A 173 -3.07 6.43 -16.91
C GLU A 173 -1.59 6.67 -16.56
N GLN A 174 -1.25 6.74 -15.27
CA GLN A 174 0.12 6.91 -14.76
C GLN A 174 0.99 5.62 -14.78
N LYS A 175 0.75 4.66 -15.67
CA LYS A 175 1.55 3.42 -15.72
C LYS A 175 2.75 3.54 -16.65
N GLY A 176 3.93 3.18 -16.14
CA GLY A 176 5.17 3.10 -16.93
C GLY A 176 6.10 4.28 -16.71
N ILE A 177 5.72 5.22 -15.83
CA ILE A 177 6.46 6.44 -15.49
C ILE A 177 6.82 6.51 -14.00
N ASP A 178 6.65 5.43 -13.23
CA ASP A 178 6.88 5.44 -11.77
C ASP A 178 8.34 5.80 -11.45
N VAL A 179 9.29 5.20 -12.19
CA VAL A 179 10.71 5.50 -12.01
C VAL A 179 11.07 6.89 -12.54
N GLU A 180 10.50 7.30 -13.67
CA GLU A 180 10.71 8.63 -14.25
C GLU A 180 10.28 9.72 -13.25
N THR A 181 9.06 9.64 -12.72
CA THR A 181 8.55 10.54 -11.68
C THR A 181 9.35 10.47 -10.37
N LEU A 182 9.87 9.29 -9.98
CA LEU A 182 10.73 9.16 -8.80
C LEU A 182 12.07 9.92 -8.98
N ILE A 183 12.68 9.82 -10.16
CA ILE A 183 13.95 10.48 -10.49
C ILE A 183 13.73 11.98 -10.70
N GLU A 184 12.66 12.40 -11.35
CA GLU A 184 12.24 13.81 -11.44
C GLU A 184 12.06 14.42 -10.04
N PHE A 185 11.35 13.72 -9.14
CA PHE A 185 11.15 14.15 -7.76
C PHE A 185 12.48 14.28 -7.00
N PHE A 186 13.34 13.27 -7.03
CA PHE A 186 14.65 13.33 -6.36
C PHE A 186 15.60 14.37 -6.96
N THR A 187 15.54 14.60 -8.28
CA THR A 187 16.28 15.69 -8.95
C THR A 187 15.79 17.04 -8.45
N SER A 188 14.48 17.27 -8.41
CA SER A 188 13.87 18.49 -7.87
C SER A 188 14.20 18.73 -6.39
N GLU A 189 14.20 17.70 -5.55
CA GLU A 189 14.61 17.83 -4.14
C GLU A 189 16.12 18.17 -3.99
N LYS A 190 16.97 17.67 -4.89
CA LYS A 190 18.41 17.99 -4.95
C LYS A 190 18.69 19.40 -5.48
N GLU A 191 17.87 19.90 -6.39
CA GLU A 191 17.91 21.29 -6.87
C GLU A 191 17.47 22.27 -5.77
N LYS A 192 16.38 21.96 -5.05
CA LYS A 192 15.92 22.75 -3.88
C LYS A 192 16.93 22.73 -2.74
N ASN A 193 17.65 21.63 -2.55
CA ASN A 193 18.62 21.50 -1.47
C ASN A 193 19.79 20.58 -1.87
N SER A 194 20.97 21.16 -2.07
CA SER A 194 22.20 20.42 -2.41
C SER A 194 22.65 19.39 -1.36
N SER A 195 22.11 19.46 -0.13
CA SER A 195 22.30 18.42 0.89
C SER A 195 21.36 17.22 0.72
N PHE A 196 20.41 17.21 -0.21
CA PHE A 196 19.66 16.01 -0.57
C PHE A 196 20.56 15.11 -1.43
N PHE A 197 20.79 13.88 -0.98
CA PHE A 197 21.58 12.90 -1.72
C PHE A 197 20.66 11.85 -2.32
N PHE A 198 20.88 11.55 -3.60
CA PHE A 198 20.41 10.30 -4.20
C PHE A 198 21.36 9.85 -5.30
N ASP A 199 21.34 8.55 -5.55
CA ASP A 199 22.03 7.90 -6.67
C ASP A 199 21.22 6.66 -7.10
N TYR A 200 21.35 6.24 -8.36
CA TYR A 200 20.63 5.11 -8.92
C TYR A 200 21.37 4.45 -10.07
N GLU A 201 21.03 3.19 -10.35
CA GLU A 201 21.54 2.47 -11.52
C GLU A 201 20.44 1.75 -12.30
N THR A 202 20.66 1.66 -13.60
CA THR A 202 19.89 0.83 -14.54
C THR A 202 20.70 -0.37 -15.01
N ASP A 203 20.07 -1.33 -15.66
CA ASP A 203 20.78 -2.33 -16.45
C ASP A 203 21.11 -1.87 -17.89
N SER A 204 21.60 -2.81 -18.70
CA SER A 204 21.89 -2.65 -20.12
C SER A 204 20.69 -2.20 -20.94
N ASP A 205 19.48 -2.54 -20.49
CA ASP A 205 18.23 -2.31 -21.20
C ASP A 205 17.55 -1.04 -20.67
N HIS A 206 18.28 -0.26 -19.85
CA HIS A 206 17.84 0.93 -19.14
C HIS A 206 16.68 0.70 -18.16
N ILE A 207 16.50 -0.52 -17.66
CA ILE A 207 15.52 -0.85 -16.61
C ILE A 207 16.11 -0.51 -15.24
N PHE A 208 15.31 0.12 -14.39
CA PHE A 208 15.69 0.50 -13.03
C PHE A 208 16.04 -0.73 -12.17
N LYS A 209 17.24 -0.70 -11.57
CA LYS A 209 17.73 -1.78 -10.71
C LYS A 209 17.79 -1.40 -9.25
N ARG A 210 18.45 -0.29 -8.94
CA ARG A 210 18.73 0.11 -7.56
C ARG A 210 18.79 1.62 -7.41
N CYS A 211 18.39 2.10 -6.25
CA CYS A 211 18.49 3.50 -5.87
C CYS A 211 18.74 3.61 -4.37
N PHE A 212 19.51 4.62 -3.97
CA PHE A 212 19.65 5.06 -2.59
C PHE A 212 19.33 6.55 -2.50
N TRP A 213 18.68 6.99 -1.43
CA TRP A 213 18.46 8.41 -1.14
C TRP A 213 18.52 8.71 0.36
N ALA A 214 18.95 9.92 0.69
CA ALA A 214 18.97 10.47 2.05
C ALA A 214 18.73 11.99 2.00
N ASP A 215 17.69 12.45 2.70
CA ASP A 215 17.33 13.86 2.75
C ASP A 215 18.21 14.67 3.73
N PRO A 216 18.23 16.02 3.64
CA PRO A 216 19.06 16.88 4.49
C PRO A 216 18.81 16.77 6.00
N LYS A 217 17.64 16.31 6.45
CA LYS A 217 17.36 16.07 7.88
C LYS A 217 17.95 14.72 8.30
N SER A 218 17.72 13.69 7.51
CA SER A 218 18.26 12.33 7.74
C SER A 218 19.79 12.31 7.79
N ARG A 219 20.47 12.98 6.85
CA ARG A 219 21.95 13.11 6.85
C ARG A 219 22.49 13.84 8.08
N ARG A 220 21.86 14.95 8.48
CA ARG A 220 22.22 15.68 9.72
C ARG A 220 21.95 14.86 10.98
N ALA A 221 20.87 14.08 11.00
CA ALA A 221 20.57 13.20 12.11
C ALA A 221 21.60 12.06 12.23
N TYR A 222 22.11 11.51 11.13
CA TYR A 222 23.22 10.56 11.17
C TYR A 222 24.47 11.17 11.81
N GLY A 223 24.83 12.42 11.45
CA GLY A 223 25.95 13.13 12.07
C GLY A 223 25.85 13.35 13.59
N ALA A 224 24.67 13.15 14.19
CA ALA A 224 24.44 13.26 15.63
C ALA A 224 24.09 11.92 16.33
N PHE A 225 23.55 10.95 15.60
CA PHE A 225 22.97 9.71 16.15
C PHE A 225 23.38 8.43 15.39
N GLY A 226 24.31 8.54 14.44
CA GLY A 226 24.76 7.46 13.54
C GLY A 226 25.66 6.40 14.18
N ASP A 227 25.96 6.51 15.48
CA ASP A 227 26.80 5.55 16.22
C ASP A 227 26.31 4.09 16.12
N VAL A 228 24.99 3.90 16.09
CA VAL A 228 24.35 2.60 15.96
C VAL A 228 23.26 2.66 14.89
N VAL A 229 23.43 1.89 13.83
CA VAL A 229 22.48 1.80 12.71
C VAL A 229 21.80 0.44 12.72
N VAL A 230 20.48 0.42 12.56
CA VAL A 230 19.69 -0.75 12.17
C VAL A 230 19.50 -0.71 10.67
N PHE A 231 19.84 -1.81 10.00
CA PHE A 231 19.68 -1.99 8.56
C PHE A 231 18.89 -3.27 8.32
N ASP A 232 17.73 -3.15 7.68
CA ASP A 232 16.76 -4.25 7.51
C ASP A 232 16.23 -4.27 6.08
N SER A 233 16.03 -5.45 5.49
CA SER A 233 15.45 -5.59 4.14
C SER A 233 14.00 -6.04 4.18
N THR A 234 13.13 -5.32 3.47
CA THR A 234 11.68 -5.62 3.43
C THR A 234 11.21 -5.85 1.99
N TYR A 235 10.74 -7.08 1.74
CA TYR A 235 10.35 -7.55 0.41
C TYR A 235 8.90 -7.22 0.05
N ASN A 236 8.59 -7.20 -1.25
CA ASN A 236 7.21 -7.13 -1.78
C ASN A 236 6.42 -5.89 -1.31
N THR A 237 7.10 -4.84 -0.85
CA THR A 237 6.49 -3.61 -0.33
C THR A 237 5.82 -2.78 -1.42
N ASN A 238 6.22 -2.96 -2.68
CA ASN A 238 5.66 -2.25 -3.84
C ASN A 238 5.18 -3.19 -4.97
N LYS A 239 4.61 -2.60 -6.03
CA LYS A 239 4.06 -3.31 -7.20
C LYS A 239 5.11 -3.93 -8.13
N TYR A 240 6.38 -3.56 -7.95
CA TYR A 240 7.55 -4.03 -8.68
C TYR A 240 8.29 -5.16 -7.97
N GLY A 241 7.98 -5.39 -6.68
CA GLY A 241 8.64 -6.42 -5.88
C GLY A 241 10.01 -6.02 -5.37
N MET A 242 10.43 -4.77 -5.60
CA MET A 242 11.71 -4.28 -5.09
C MET A 242 11.73 -4.33 -3.57
N ILE A 243 12.94 -4.42 -3.06
CA ILE A 243 13.28 -4.64 -1.68
C ILE A 243 13.58 -3.27 -1.08
N PHE A 244 12.75 -2.86 -0.12
CA PHE A 244 12.91 -1.59 0.56
C PHE A 244 13.84 -1.77 1.76
N THR A 245 14.86 -0.91 1.82
CA THR A 245 16.01 -1.06 2.71
C THR A 245 16.27 0.25 3.48
N PRO A 246 15.54 0.49 4.58
CA PRO A 246 15.76 1.67 5.42
C PRO A 246 16.98 1.49 6.33
N PHE A 247 17.79 2.55 6.41
CA PHE A 247 18.82 2.72 7.44
C PHE A 247 18.21 3.56 8.57
N VAL A 248 18.20 3.00 9.78
CA VAL A 248 17.39 3.48 10.89
C VAL A 248 18.22 3.60 12.15
N GLY A 249 18.05 4.68 12.92
CA GLY A 249 18.62 4.84 14.25
C GLY A 249 17.57 5.20 15.28
N VAL A 250 18.04 5.60 16.46
CA VAL A 250 17.20 6.17 17.53
C VAL A 250 17.80 7.47 18.03
N ASN A 251 16.97 8.46 18.34
CA ASN A 251 17.42 9.65 19.06
C ASN A 251 17.44 9.41 20.59
N HIS A 252 17.91 10.41 21.34
CA HIS A 252 17.91 10.45 22.81
C HIS A 252 16.51 10.39 23.46
N HIS A 253 15.42 10.43 22.70
CA HIS A 253 14.05 10.19 23.17
C HIS A 253 13.54 8.78 22.85
N HIS A 254 14.42 7.88 22.39
CA HIS A 254 14.09 6.55 21.87
C HIS A 254 13.11 6.56 20.69
N GLN A 255 13.02 7.69 19.97
CA GLN A 255 12.23 7.80 18.75
C GLN A 255 13.05 7.31 17.57
N THR A 256 12.41 6.55 16.69
CA THR A 256 12.99 6.06 15.45
C THR A 256 13.36 7.22 14.52
N ILE A 257 14.61 7.23 14.04
CA ILE A 257 15.08 8.16 13.00
C ILE A 257 15.38 7.35 11.73
N VAL A 258 15.05 7.87 10.56
CA VAL A 258 15.58 7.36 9.29
C VAL A 258 16.84 8.16 8.95
N PHE A 259 17.90 7.48 8.51
CA PHE A 259 19.14 8.10 8.03
C PHE A 259 19.25 8.09 6.50
N GLY A 260 18.62 7.12 5.86
CA GLY A 260 18.52 6.98 4.41
C GLY A 260 17.72 5.73 4.06
N CYS A 261 17.39 5.58 2.78
CA CYS A 261 16.60 4.46 2.28
C CYS A 261 17.14 4.01 0.93
N GLY A 262 16.96 2.73 0.60
CA GLY A 262 17.20 2.22 -0.75
C GLY A 262 16.11 1.30 -1.27
N PHE A 263 16.08 1.18 -2.60
CA PHE A 263 15.39 0.13 -3.32
C PHE A 263 16.41 -0.76 -4.02
N LEU A 264 16.28 -2.08 -3.89
CA LEU A 264 17.08 -3.08 -4.60
C LEU A 264 16.17 -4.06 -5.36
N SER A 265 16.59 -4.52 -6.54
CA SER A 265 15.88 -5.59 -7.29
C SER A 265 16.34 -7.01 -6.92
N ASP A 266 17.42 -7.17 -6.14
CA ASP A 266 18.02 -8.45 -5.76
C ASP A 266 18.78 -8.30 -4.42
N GLU A 267 19.08 -9.42 -3.74
CA GLU A 267 19.75 -9.46 -2.42
C GLU A 267 21.14 -10.10 -2.46
N LYS A 268 21.73 -10.21 -3.63
CA LYS A 268 23.10 -10.70 -3.74
C LYS A 268 24.07 -9.69 -3.12
N THR A 269 25.22 -10.18 -2.67
CA THR A 269 26.21 -9.40 -1.92
C THR A 269 26.63 -8.13 -2.66
N GLU A 270 26.75 -8.14 -3.99
CA GLU A 270 27.10 -6.96 -4.81
C GLU A 270 26.04 -5.83 -4.80
N TRP A 271 24.80 -6.13 -4.40
CA TRP A 271 23.73 -5.14 -4.27
C TRP A 271 23.82 -4.42 -2.93
N TYR A 272 24.06 -5.17 -1.85
CA TYR A 272 24.32 -4.59 -0.54
C TYR A 272 25.65 -3.84 -0.47
N ILE A 273 26.71 -4.31 -1.14
CA ILE A 273 27.99 -3.57 -1.23
C ILE A 273 27.75 -2.18 -1.84
N TRP A 274 27.04 -2.11 -2.96
CA TRP A 274 26.70 -0.83 -3.58
C TRP A 274 25.87 0.06 -2.65
N LEU A 275 24.84 -0.51 -2.02
CA LEU A 275 23.95 0.24 -1.14
C LEU A 275 24.69 0.81 0.08
N LEU A 276 25.58 0.03 0.68
CA LEU A 276 26.41 0.45 1.82
C LEU A 276 27.43 1.51 1.39
N ASN A 277 28.06 1.37 0.22
CA ASN A 277 28.93 2.41 -0.33
C ASN A 277 28.14 3.72 -0.55
N LYS A 278 26.94 3.67 -1.13
CA LYS A 278 26.11 4.86 -1.35
C LYS A 278 25.56 5.48 -0.07
N PHE A 279 25.33 4.67 0.96
CA PHE A 279 25.06 5.16 2.31
C PHE A 279 26.28 5.94 2.86
N MET A 280 27.49 5.39 2.75
CA MET A 280 28.71 6.06 3.21
C MET A 280 29.06 7.32 2.39
N ASP A 281 28.93 7.29 1.05
CA ASP A 281 29.08 8.45 0.16
C ASP A 281 28.16 9.61 0.56
N ALA A 282 26.98 9.28 1.11
CA ALA A 282 25.97 10.26 1.51
C ALA A 282 26.16 10.79 2.93
N MET A 283 26.69 10.01 3.87
CA MET A 283 26.72 10.44 5.27
C MET A 283 27.84 11.46 5.56
N PRO A 284 27.60 12.48 6.41
CA PRO A 284 28.56 13.56 6.67
C PRO A 284 29.62 13.22 7.73
N SER A 285 29.63 11.99 8.24
CA SER A 285 30.50 11.54 9.33
C SER A 285 30.92 10.08 9.12
N ASP A 286 31.88 9.61 9.91
CA ASP A 286 32.49 8.29 9.79
C ASP A 286 31.49 7.11 9.87
N ALA A 287 32.02 5.92 9.57
CA ALA A 287 31.31 4.64 9.68
C ALA A 287 30.65 4.45 11.06
N PRO A 288 29.49 3.77 11.13
CA PRO A 288 28.81 3.53 12.39
C PRO A 288 29.66 2.61 13.28
N LYS A 289 29.67 2.84 14.60
CA LYS A 289 30.42 2.00 15.56
C LYS A 289 29.84 0.59 15.62
N ALA A 290 28.52 0.46 15.48
CA ALA A 290 27.84 -0.83 15.37
C ALA A 290 26.71 -0.79 14.33
N ILE A 291 26.50 -1.92 13.65
CA ILE A 291 25.37 -2.10 12.74
C ILE A 291 24.59 -3.37 13.07
N ILE A 292 23.27 -3.26 13.08
CA ILE A 292 22.34 -4.32 13.47
C ILE A 292 21.53 -4.74 12.24
N THR A 293 21.68 -5.98 11.79
CA THR A 293 20.92 -6.53 10.65
C THR A 293 20.10 -7.75 11.02
N ASP A 294 19.28 -8.25 10.10
CA ASP A 294 18.77 -9.62 10.19
C ASP A 294 19.91 -10.66 9.97
N GLN A 295 19.57 -11.96 9.89
CA GLN A 295 20.55 -13.05 9.72
C GLN A 295 20.86 -13.38 8.25
N ASP A 296 20.81 -12.41 7.34
CA ASP A 296 21.13 -12.62 5.93
C ASP A 296 22.66 -12.82 5.68
N PRO A 297 23.06 -13.89 4.96
CA PRO A 297 24.46 -14.14 4.63
C PRO A 297 25.08 -13.16 3.64
N ALA A 298 24.29 -12.57 2.73
CA ALA A 298 24.77 -11.61 1.76
C ALA A 298 25.00 -10.23 2.38
N MET A 299 24.12 -9.77 3.29
CA MET A 299 24.38 -8.59 4.14
C MET A 299 25.64 -8.79 4.97
N THR A 300 25.77 -9.95 5.63
CA THR A 300 26.95 -10.27 6.48
C THR A 300 28.26 -10.16 5.68
N LYS A 301 28.29 -10.68 4.45
CA LYS A 301 29.46 -10.56 3.55
C LYS A 301 29.71 -9.13 3.09
N ALA A 302 28.66 -8.39 2.73
CA ALA A 302 28.79 -7.01 2.26
C ALA A 302 29.31 -6.07 3.34
N LEU A 303 28.84 -6.24 4.59
CA LEU A 303 29.33 -5.48 5.73
C LEU A 303 30.79 -5.76 6.06
N ALA A 304 31.20 -7.04 6.04
CA ALA A 304 32.60 -7.40 6.24
C ALA A 304 33.55 -6.82 5.17
N GLN A 305 33.04 -6.45 3.99
CA GLN A 305 33.81 -5.83 2.91
C GLN A 305 33.80 -4.29 2.96
N VAL A 306 32.65 -3.66 3.24
CA VAL A 306 32.49 -2.20 3.19
C VAL A 306 32.79 -1.52 4.53
N LEU A 307 32.47 -2.20 5.65
CA LEU A 307 32.56 -1.65 7.01
C LEU A 307 33.30 -2.63 7.95
N PRO A 308 34.59 -2.96 7.68
CA PRO A 308 35.32 -3.99 8.43
C PRO A 308 35.51 -3.67 9.92
N GLU A 309 35.64 -2.39 10.27
CA GLU A 309 35.81 -1.93 11.65
C GLU A 309 34.47 -1.76 12.42
N THR A 310 33.33 -1.80 11.72
CA THR A 310 32.01 -1.67 12.34
C THR A 310 31.61 -2.97 13.03
N VAL A 311 31.18 -2.88 14.29
CA VAL A 311 30.72 -4.06 15.04
C VAL A 311 29.37 -4.54 14.51
N HIS A 312 29.38 -5.58 13.68
CA HIS A 312 28.17 -6.24 13.19
C HIS A 312 27.46 -7.04 14.29
N ARG A 313 26.13 -6.89 14.38
CA ARG A 313 25.26 -7.59 15.31
C ARG A 313 24.00 -8.09 14.61
N TYR A 314 23.48 -9.24 15.04
CA TYR A 314 22.18 -9.73 14.59
C TYR A 314 21.03 -9.18 15.44
N CYS A 315 19.94 -8.80 14.77
CA CYS A 315 18.75 -8.21 15.35
C CYS A 315 18.05 -9.20 16.29
N LEU A 316 17.94 -8.81 17.57
CA LEU A 316 17.35 -9.64 18.62
C LEU A 316 15.89 -10.01 18.32
N TRP A 317 15.11 -9.11 17.73
CA TRP A 317 13.71 -9.37 17.37
C TRP A 317 13.60 -10.50 16.32
N HIS A 318 14.43 -10.44 15.28
CA HIS A 318 14.51 -11.49 14.26
C HIS A 318 14.94 -12.85 14.83
N ILE A 319 15.91 -12.85 15.75
CA ILE A 319 16.34 -14.08 16.46
C ILE A 319 15.18 -14.66 17.28
N LEU A 320 14.53 -13.85 18.12
CA LEU A 320 13.47 -14.30 19.01
C LEU A 320 12.22 -14.78 18.26
N ASN A 321 11.92 -14.21 17.09
CA ASN A 321 10.82 -14.68 16.23
C ASN A 321 11.11 -16.01 15.55
N LYS A 322 12.35 -16.23 15.05
CA LYS A 322 12.76 -17.48 14.41
C LYS A 322 12.99 -18.64 15.42
N PHE A 323 13.14 -18.32 16.71
CA PHE A 323 13.42 -19.30 17.78
C PHE A 323 12.29 -20.33 18.03
N PRO A 324 11.01 -19.96 18.23
CA PRO A 324 9.92 -20.91 18.45
C PRO A 324 9.54 -21.75 17.22
N GLU A 325 10.02 -21.42 16.02
CA GLU A 325 9.81 -22.25 14.82
C GLU A 325 10.78 -23.43 14.75
N LYS A 326 11.95 -23.32 15.40
CA LYS A 326 13.04 -24.30 15.34
C LYS A 326 13.12 -25.22 16.57
N ILE A 327 12.36 -24.92 17.63
CA ILE A 327 12.31 -25.66 18.89
C ILE A 327 10.86 -26.01 19.19
N SER A 328 10.59 -27.18 19.79
CA SER A 328 9.22 -27.58 20.10
C SER A 328 8.55 -26.58 21.06
N LEU A 329 7.25 -26.32 20.85
CA LEU A 329 6.48 -25.31 21.60
C LEU A 329 6.51 -25.52 23.12
N VAL A 330 6.71 -26.75 23.59
CA VAL A 330 6.86 -27.11 25.00
C VAL A 330 8.18 -26.57 25.54
N ILE A 331 9.30 -26.97 24.93
CA ILE A 331 10.66 -26.52 25.31
C ILE A 331 10.78 -24.99 25.21
N PHE A 332 10.17 -24.38 24.18
CA PHE A 332 10.15 -22.92 24.06
C PHE A 332 9.42 -22.24 25.22
N ARG A 333 8.22 -22.72 25.60
CA ARG A 333 7.43 -22.15 26.70
C ARG A 333 8.18 -22.24 28.03
N ASP A 334 8.77 -23.40 28.32
CA ASP A 334 9.37 -23.68 29.62
C ASP A 334 10.72 -22.97 29.79
N HIS A 335 11.45 -22.73 28.70
CA HIS A 335 12.72 -21.99 28.73
C HIS A 335 12.61 -20.52 28.27
N TYR A 336 11.43 -20.01 27.89
CA TYR A 336 11.27 -18.63 27.39
C TYR A 336 11.79 -17.59 28.38
N GLN A 337 11.51 -17.76 29.68
CA GLN A 337 12.05 -16.87 30.71
C GLN A 337 13.58 -16.97 30.81
N SER A 338 14.15 -18.17 30.73
CA SER A 338 15.60 -18.38 30.73
C SER A 338 16.27 -17.74 29.50
N ILE A 339 15.70 -17.90 28.30
CA ILE A 339 16.20 -17.30 27.04
C ILE A 339 16.08 -15.76 27.09
N ARG A 340 14.98 -15.23 27.63
CA ARG A 340 14.79 -13.80 27.90
C ARG A 340 15.77 -13.26 28.95
N ASN A 341 16.19 -14.11 29.89
CA ASN A 341 17.18 -13.76 30.91
C ASN A 341 18.63 -13.88 30.41
N VAL A 342 18.92 -14.76 29.43
CA VAL A 342 20.21 -14.77 28.70
C VAL A 342 20.37 -13.47 27.90
N THR A 343 19.29 -12.99 27.28
CA THR A 343 19.28 -11.75 26.48
C THR A 343 19.20 -10.48 27.33
N LYS A 344 18.74 -10.55 28.59
CA LYS A 344 19.05 -9.56 29.64
C LYS A 344 20.48 -9.76 30.19
N ILE A 345 21.48 -9.57 29.33
CA ILE A 345 22.91 -9.43 29.68
C ILE A 345 23.40 -10.51 30.66
N GLN A 346 23.45 -11.77 30.21
CA GLN A 346 24.31 -12.75 30.86
C GLN A 346 25.79 -12.53 30.47
N HIS A 347 26.42 -11.56 31.14
CA HIS A 347 27.82 -11.76 31.54
C HIS A 347 27.85 -12.88 32.59
N LEU A 348 27.97 -14.13 32.15
CA LEU A 348 28.28 -15.29 32.99
C LEU A 348 29.71 -15.83 32.71
N PRO A 349 30.31 -16.56 33.67
CA PRO A 349 31.75 -16.45 33.95
C PRO A 349 32.45 -17.82 34.01
N ARG A 350 33.71 -17.84 34.48
CA ARG A 350 34.48 -18.92 35.17
C ARG A 350 35.95 -18.46 35.22
N ASN A 351 36.81 -18.64 36.23
CA ASN A 351 36.76 -19.10 37.64
C ASN A 351 37.75 -18.19 38.43
N LEU A 352 37.76 -18.03 39.77
CA LEU A 352 37.91 -19.01 40.85
C LEU A 352 37.34 -18.49 42.20
N ARG A 353 37.11 -19.44 43.11
CA ARG A 353 36.65 -19.34 44.52
C ARG A 353 37.71 -18.72 45.46
N MET A 354 37.44 -18.30 46.71
CA MET A 354 36.19 -18.05 47.47
C MET A 354 36.15 -16.52 47.82
N ASP A 355 35.44 -15.91 48.79
CA ASP A 355 34.35 -16.26 49.73
C ASP A 355 33.59 -14.94 50.11
N GLY A 356 32.71 -14.98 51.12
CA GLY A 356 32.18 -13.81 51.83
C GLY A 356 30.78 -13.38 51.36
N LYS A 357 29.81 -13.36 52.27
CA LYS A 357 28.38 -13.15 51.96
C LYS A 357 27.97 -11.68 51.86
N SER A 358 27.05 -11.42 50.91
CA SER A 358 25.85 -10.55 51.02
C SER A 358 25.74 -9.28 50.14
N SER A 359 24.49 -9.02 49.71
CA SER A 359 24.01 -7.96 48.81
C SER A 359 24.37 -8.09 47.31
N SER A 360 23.36 -7.91 46.45
CA SER A 360 23.39 -8.31 45.03
C SER A 360 23.64 -7.16 44.06
N SER A 361 24.82 -6.54 44.12
CA SER A 361 25.30 -5.67 43.04
C SER A 361 26.77 -5.95 42.72
N LYS A 362 27.06 -6.36 41.47
CA LYS A 362 28.44 -6.44 40.96
C LYS A 362 29.09 -5.06 41.12
N PRO A 363 30.30 -4.95 41.70
CA PRO A 363 31.00 -3.67 41.80
C PRO A 363 31.23 -3.09 40.40
N ARG A 364 31.06 -1.78 40.26
CA ARG A 364 31.25 -1.05 39.01
C ARG A 364 32.63 -0.42 39.00
N LEU A 365 33.41 -0.74 37.98
CA LEU A 365 34.74 -0.17 37.80
C LEU A 365 34.59 1.20 37.14
N LEU A 366 35.24 2.19 37.75
CA LEU A 366 35.48 3.52 37.23
C LEU A 366 36.98 3.61 36.96
N MET A 367 37.34 4.06 35.76
CA MET A 367 38.72 4.35 35.41
C MET A 367 38.85 5.86 35.39
N HIS A 368 39.82 6.39 36.14
CA HIS A 368 40.21 7.81 36.10
C HIS A 368 41.63 7.88 35.55
N ASP A 369 41.77 8.35 34.32
CA ASP A 369 43.06 8.74 33.78
C ASP A 369 43.44 10.11 34.38
N LYS A 370 44.50 10.12 35.19
CA LYS A 370 44.99 11.32 35.86
C LYS A 370 45.64 12.33 34.90
N ASN A 371 46.04 11.90 33.69
CA ASN A 371 46.75 12.76 32.74
C ASN A 371 45.78 13.61 31.90
N SER A 372 44.66 13.02 31.47
CA SER A 372 43.57 13.74 30.77
C SER A 372 42.44 14.18 31.71
N ASP A 373 42.54 13.84 33.00
CA ASP A 373 41.46 13.92 33.98
C ASP A 373 40.16 13.27 33.46
N HIS A 374 40.29 12.21 32.67
CA HIS A 374 39.15 11.53 32.05
C HIS A 374 38.67 10.37 32.90
N ILE A 375 37.44 10.47 33.36
CA ILE A 375 36.69 9.42 34.05
C ILE A 375 35.81 8.70 33.02
N SER A 376 35.93 7.37 32.95
CA SER A 376 35.03 6.48 32.22
C SER A 376 34.48 5.39 33.15
N CYS A 377 33.34 4.81 32.79
CA CYS A 377 32.67 3.80 33.63
C CYS A 377 32.30 2.57 32.81
N ASN A 378 32.60 1.38 33.34
CA ASN A 378 32.29 0.09 32.69
C ASN A 378 30.79 -0.21 32.47
N CYS A 379 29.89 0.75 32.74
CA CYS A 379 28.49 0.69 32.37
C CYS A 379 28.19 1.31 30.99
N GLY A 380 29.13 2.02 30.37
CA GLY A 380 29.00 2.57 29.01
C GLY A 380 27.96 3.67 28.84
N LYS A 381 27.39 4.22 29.93
CA LYS A 381 26.24 5.13 29.87
C LYS A 381 26.60 6.55 29.43
N PHE A 382 27.81 7.06 29.71
CA PHE A 382 28.20 8.37 29.17
C PHE A 382 28.49 8.24 27.67
N GLU A 383 29.08 7.13 27.29
CA GLU A 383 29.46 6.74 25.94
C GLU A 383 28.24 6.40 25.04
N PHE A 384 27.08 6.09 25.64
CA PHE A 384 25.83 5.74 24.95
C PHE A 384 24.74 6.82 25.03
N ASP A 385 24.49 7.39 26.22
CA ASP A 385 23.46 8.43 26.42
C ASP A 385 24.03 9.86 26.35
N GLY A 386 25.35 10.04 26.31
CA GLY A 386 25.97 11.36 26.45
C GLY A 386 25.77 12.01 27.83
N ILE A 387 25.38 11.23 28.84
CA ILE A 387 25.06 11.68 30.22
C ILE A 387 25.90 10.88 31.23
N PRO A 388 26.65 11.54 32.13
CA PRO A 388 27.40 10.86 33.18
C PRO A 388 26.54 9.89 34.00
N CYS A 389 27.02 8.66 34.13
CA CYS A 389 26.26 7.64 34.84
C CYS A 389 26.23 7.92 36.36
N ARG A 390 25.28 7.33 37.09
CA ARG A 390 25.21 7.47 38.56
C ARG A 390 26.51 7.09 39.29
N HIS A 391 27.36 6.25 38.69
CA HIS A 391 28.65 5.87 39.27
C HIS A 391 29.71 6.98 39.05
N MET A 392 29.70 7.66 37.89
CA MET A 392 30.52 8.86 37.64
C MET A 392 30.06 10.01 38.53
N LEU A 393 28.75 10.22 38.67
CA LEU A 393 28.19 11.20 39.61
C LEU A 393 28.57 10.89 41.08
N ALA A 394 28.63 9.61 41.46
CA ALA A 394 29.15 9.21 42.78
C ALA A 394 30.65 9.51 42.93
N PHE A 395 31.46 9.31 41.89
CA PHE A 395 32.88 9.69 41.88
C PHE A 395 33.05 11.21 42.03
N PHE A 396 32.33 12.01 41.25
CA PHE A 396 32.35 13.47 41.38
C PHE A 396 31.99 13.92 42.81
N ARG A 397 30.94 13.35 43.39
CA ARG A 397 30.53 13.62 44.78
C ARG A 397 31.60 13.26 45.81
N VAL A 398 32.28 12.12 45.67
CA VAL A 398 33.35 11.69 46.61
C VAL A 398 34.58 12.58 46.48
N ASN A 399 34.91 13.03 45.27
CA ASN A 399 36.05 13.93 45.00
C ASN A 399 35.69 15.42 45.12
N GLN A 400 34.53 15.76 45.70
CA GLN A 400 34.06 17.13 45.91
C GLN A 400 33.98 18.00 44.63
N ILE A 401 33.72 17.36 43.49
CA ILE A 401 33.46 18.02 42.21
C ILE A 401 31.96 18.36 42.17
N PHE A 402 31.63 19.61 42.50
CA PHE A 402 30.24 20.10 42.61
C PHE A 402 29.66 20.63 41.30
N GLU A 403 30.52 21.06 40.36
CA GLU A 403 30.15 21.43 39.00
C GLU A 403 30.63 20.35 38.03
N LEU A 404 29.79 20.00 37.06
CA LEU A 404 30.14 18.96 36.09
C LEU A 404 31.11 19.55 35.04
N PRO A 405 32.32 18.98 34.81
CA PRO A 405 33.28 19.57 33.88
C PRO A 405 32.75 19.60 32.43
N ASP A 406 33.09 20.65 31.67
CA ASP A 406 32.57 20.91 30.30
C ASP A 406 32.73 19.73 29.33
N LYS A 407 33.81 18.95 29.46
CA LYS A 407 34.04 17.69 28.69
C LYS A 407 32.94 16.63 28.88
N TYR A 408 32.09 16.77 29.89
CA TYR A 408 30.90 15.96 30.15
C TYR A 408 29.57 16.69 29.84
N ILE A 409 29.63 17.95 29.41
CA ILE A 409 28.49 18.77 28.99
C ILE A 409 28.51 18.89 27.45
N LEU A 410 27.98 17.87 26.78
CA LEU A 410 27.91 17.86 25.31
C LEU A 410 26.98 18.96 24.79
N LYS A 411 27.31 19.54 23.62
CA LYS A 411 26.55 20.63 22.97
C LYS A 411 25.04 20.36 22.84
N GLN A 412 24.64 19.09 22.68
CA GLN A 412 23.24 18.65 22.65
C GLN A 412 22.43 18.98 23.93
N TRP A 413 23.10 19.17 25.07
CA TRP A 413 22.48 19.52 26.36
C TRP A 413 22.45 21.02 26.64
N THR A 414 22.94 21.86 25.71
CA THR A 414 22.95 23.33 25.84
C THR A 414 21.68 23.97 25.24
N ARG A 415 21.34 25.18 25.68
CA ARG A 415 20.15 25.92 25.21
C ARG A 415 20.20 26.32 23.73
N GLU A 416 21.39 26.31 23.13
CA GLU A 416 21.65 26.79 21.76
C GLU A 416 21.35 25.73 20.67
N ALA A 417 21.01 24.50 21.06
CA ALA A 417 20.85 23.34 20.17
C ALA A 417 19.80 23.49 19.04
N LYS A 418 18.99 24.56 19.01
CA LYS A 418 17.86 24.75 18.07
C LYS A 418 17.97 25.94 17.12
N ILE A 419 18.99 26.80 17.23
CA ILE A 419 18.98 28.16 16.63
C ILE A 419 19.07 28.19 15.08
N GLY A 420 19.28 27.06 14.40
CA GLY A 420 19.51 26.99 12.94
C GLY A 420 18.41 26.34 12.07
N VAL A 421 17.13 26.35 12.45
CA VAL A 421 16.08 25.55 11.75
C VAL A 421 14.74 26.28 11.48
N THR A 422 14.79 27.38 10.73
CA THR A 422 13.69 28.03 9.96
C THR A 422 14.38 29.06 9.04
N TYR A 423 14.07 29.25 7.76
CA TYR A 423 12.77 29.31 7.07
C TYR A 423 12.80 28.62 5.70
N ILE A 424 11.62 28.38 5.09
CA ILE A 424 11.46 28.22 3.64
C ILE A 424 10.39 29.23 3.24
N LEU A 425 10.68 30.04 2.23
CA LEU A 425 9.73 30.96 1.59
C LEU A 425 9.79 30.78 0.07
N ASP A 426 8.70 31.26 -0.53
CA ASP A 426 8.47 31.58 -1.93
C ASP A 426 8.10 30.45 -2.90
N ASP A 427 6.94 30.68 -3.50
CA ASP A 427 6.17 29.87 -4.43
C ASP A 427 6.08 30.67 -5.74
N GLU A 428 6.69 30.20 -6.82
CA GLU A 428 6.47 30.81 -8.14
C GLU A 428 6.56 29.79 -9.30
N ASN A 429 5.37 29.47 -9.84
CA ASN A 429 5.05 29.41 -11.28
C ASN A 429 5.63 28.29 -12.19
N CYS A 430 4.74 27.47 -12.79
CA CYS A 430 5.04 26.69 -14.02
C CYS A 430 3.79 26.21 -14.80
N ASN A 431 3.40 26.91 -15.87
CA ASN A 431 2.57 26.49 -17.04
C ASN A 431 1.49 25.37 -16.92
N ASP A 432 0.22 25.79 -16.95
CA ASP A 432 -0.78 25.46 -17.98
C ASP A 432 -0.98 24.02 -18.49
N ASP A 433 -1.64 23.23 -17.64
CA ASP A 433 -2.54 22.14 -18.06
C ASP A 433 -3.97 22.70 -18.29
N PRO A 434 -4.72 22.34 -19.35
CA PRO A 434 -6.14 22.69 -19.48
C PRO A 434 -6.99 22.34 -18.25
N THR A 435 -6.64 21.31 -17.48
CA THR A 435 -7.30 21.00 -16.21
C THR A 435 -6.99 22.06 -15.12
N ARG A 436 -5.79 22.65 -15.11
CA ARG A 436 -5.41 23.76 -14.22
C ARG A 436 -6.21 25.04 -14.48
N PHE A 437 -6.60 25.31 -15.73
CA PHE A 437 -7.52 26.41 -16.04
C PHE A 437 -8.91 26.20 -15.45
N LEU A 438 -9.42 24.97 -15.46
CA LEU A 438 -10.69 24.64 -14.80
C LEU A 438 -10.57 24.77 -13.27
N ILE A 439 -9.46 24.30 -12.68
CA ILE A 439 -9.16 24.46 -11.24
C ILE A 439 -9.12 25.95 -10.85
N SER A 440 -8.35 26.77 -11.58
CA SER A 440 -8.17 28.20 -11.27
C SER A 440 -9.47 28.99 -11.43
N ARG A 441 -10.23 28.76 -12.53
CA ARG A 441 -11.55 29.37 -12.73
C ARG A 441 -12.53 28.97 -11.63
N ARG A 442 -12.54 27.70 -11.25
CA ARG A 442 -13.40 27.20 -10.16
C ARG A 442 -12.98 27.81 -8.82
N ALA A 443 -11.72 27.76 -8.42
CA ALA A 443 -11.26 28.31 -7.15
C ALA A 443 -11.63 29.80 -7.00
N LYS A 444 -11.43 30.60 -8.06
CA LYS A 444 -11.84 32.01 -8.13
C LYS A 444 -13.35 32.22 -7.99
N LEU A 445 -14.16 31.33 -8.57
CA LEU A 445 -15.63 31.38 -8.47
C LEU A 445 -16.13 30.87 -7.12
N SER A 446 -15.58 29.77 -6.59
CA SER A 446 -15.90 29.21 -5.28
C SER A 446 -15.63 30.21 -4.16
N TYR A 447 -14.48 30.91 -4.16
CA TYR A 447 -14.19 31.96 -3.19
C TYR A 447 -15.25 33.10 -3.21
N LYS A 448 -15.64 33.54 -4.42
CA LYS A 448 -16.69 34.55 -4.61
C LYS A 448 -18.08 34.05 -4.23
N ALA A 449 -18.38 32.77 -4.50
CA ALA A 449 -19.66 32.16 -4.15
C ALA A 449 -19.78 31.98 -2.64
N SER A 450 -18.75 31.45 -1.96
CA SER A 450 -18.72 31.31 -0.50
C SER A 450 -18.96 32.65 0.19
N THR A 451 -18.20 33.70 -0.19
CA THR A 451 -18.39 35.04 0.39
C THR A 451 -19.80 35.61 0.13
N LEU A 452 -20.40 35.38 -1.04
CA LEU A 452 -21.79 35.78 -1.31
C LEU A 452 -22.81 34.98 -0.47
N ILE A 453 -22.59 33.66 -0.31
CA ILE A 453 -23.43 32.79 0.52
C ILE A 453 -23.35 33.22 1.99
N ASP A 454 -22.15 33.52 2.50
CA ASP A 454 -21.93 33.97 3.88
C ASP A 454 -22.75 35.23 4.19
N TYR A 455 -22.79 36.21 3.27
CA TYR A 455 -23.61 37.43 3.44
C TYR A 455 -25.10 37.19 3.22
N ALA A 456 -25.49 36.42 2.20
CA ALA A 456 -26.90 36.14 1.91
C ALA A 456 -27.59 35.39 3.05
N SER A 457 -26.88 34.42 3.66
CA SER A 457 -27.37 33.59 4.77
C SER A 457 -27.66 34.35 6.07
N LEU A 458 -27.31 35.64 6.15
CA LEU A 458 -27.62 36.50 7.30
C LEU A 458 -29.06 37.03 7.29
N THR A 459 -29.79 36.89 6.18
CA THR A 459 -31.16 37.42 6.01
C THR A 459 -32.01 36.52 5.11
N ASP A 460 -33.31 36.45 5.36
CA ASP A 460 -34.25 35.70 4.50
C ASP A 460 -34.38 36.36 3.12
N GLU A 461 -34.37 37.70 3.05
CA GLU A 461 -34.41 38.46 1.80
C GLU A 461 -33.14 38.27 0.97
N GLY A 462 -31.97 38.30 1.60
CA GLY A 462 -30.68 38.05 0.94
C GLY A 462 -30.57 36.61 0.44
N THR A 463 -31.04 35.63 1.22
CA THR A 463 -31.11 34.22 0.83
C THR A 463 -31.99 34.04 -0.41
N LYS A 464 -33.21 34.58 -0.37
CA LYS A 464 -34.17 34.49 -1.48
C LYS A 464 -33.68 35.21 -2.74
N LEU A 465 -33.09 36.40 -2.60
CA LEU A 465 -32.49 37.14 -3.72
C LEU A 465 -31.35 36.33 -4.34
N LEU A 466 -30.47 35.73 -3.54
CA LEU A 466 -29.37 34.93 -4.05
C LEU A 466 -29.88 33.69 -4.81
N ASP A 467 -30.89 33.00 -4.27
CA ASP A 467 -31.52 31.83 -4.90
C ASP A 467 -32.12 32.17 -6.28
N GLU A 468 -32.98 33.21 -6.35
CA GLU A 468 -33.59 33.68 -7.60
C GLU A 468 -32.54 34.11 -8.65
N GLN A 469 -31.46 34.77 -8.23
CA GLN A 469 -30.37 35.16 -9.14
C GLN A 469 -29.50 33.98 -9.56
N LEU A 470 -29.25 33.00 -8.69
CA LEU A 470 -28.51 31.78 -9.02
C LEU A 470 -29.28 30.94 -10.05
N ASP A 471 -30.59 30.80 -9.91
CA ASP A 471 -31.43 30.10 -10.89
C ASP A 471 -31.43 30.80 -12.26
N TYR A 472 -31.55 32.13 -12.28
CA TYR A 472 -31.44 32.91 -13.52
C TYR A 472 -30.07 32.74 -14.20
N ILE A 473 -28.98 32.85 -13.44
CA ILE A 473 -27.61 32.68 -13.93
C ILE A 473 -27.38 31.24 -14.41
N HIS A 474 -27.87 30.24 -13.68
CA HIS A 474 -27.78 28.83 -14.05
C HIS A 474 -28.51 28.55 -15.37
N GLY A 475 -29.71 29.11 -15.56
CA GLY A 475 -30.44 29.09 -16.83
C GLY A 475 -29.62 29.68 -17.97
N LYS A 476 -29.05 30.88 -17.79
CA LYS A 476 -28.20 31.55 -18.79
C LYS A 476 -26.93 30.77 -19.14
N ILE A 477 -26.23 30.21 -18.14
CA ILE A 477 -25.03 29.39 -18.37
C ILE A 477 -25.39 28.12 -19.17
N LYS A 478 -26.57 27.54 -18.93
CA LYS A 478 -27.07 26.37 -19.67
C LYS A 478 -27.43 26.70 -21.13
N GLU A 479 -28.01 27.88 -21.39
CA GLU A 479 -28.25 28.41 -22.74
C GLU A 479 -26.95 28.73 -23.50
N MET A 480 -25.89 29.15 -22.81
CA MET A 480 -24.59 29.49 -23.42
C MET A 480 -23.81 28.29 -23.99
N GLY A 481 -24.35 27.07 -23.91
CA GLY A 481 -24.06 25.95 -24.80
C GLY A 481 -22.58 25.61 -24.99
N ILE A 482 -22.09 24.59 -24.27
CA ILE A 482 -20.75 24.03 -24.48
C ILE A 482 -20.59 23.64 -25.95
N SER A 483 -19.90 24.49 -26.72
CA SER A 483 -19.23 24.05 -27.95
C SER A 483 -18.39 22.86 -27.56
N GLN A 484 -18.64 21.70 -28.18
CA GLN A 484 -17.81 20.52 -27.99
C GLN A 484 -16.43 20.82 -28.59
N THR A 485 -15.57 21.46 -27.79
CA THR A 485 -14.13 21.43 -28.03
C THR A 485 -13.72 19.99 -27.77
N THR A 486 -13.73 19.21 -28.83
CA THR A 486 -13.28 17.82 -28.84
C THR A 486 -11.86 17.82 -28.29
N MET A 487 -11.69 17.46 -27.03
CA MET A 487 -10.40 17.05 -26.47
C MET A 487 -10.03 15.67 -27.01
N HIS A 488 -9.99 15.56 -28.34
CA HIS A 488 -9.02 14.72 -29.04
C HIS A 488 -7.66 15.43 -29.01
N GLY A 489 -7.22 15.72 -27.78
CA GLY A 489 -5.83 15.95 -27.46
C GLY A 489 -5.11 14.62 -27.55
N SER A 490 -4.95 14.09 -28.77
CA SER A 490 -3.79 13.26 -29.06
C SER A 490 -2.58 14.14 -28.75
N GLN A 491 -2.01 13.95 -27.56
CA GLN A 491 -0.62 14.32 -27.35
C GLN A 491 0.23 13.36 -28.19
N THR A 492 0.29 13.62 -29.49
CA THR A 492 1.57 13.58 -30.18
C THR A 492 2.47 14.59 -29.48
N ARG A 493 3.07 14.16 -28.35
CA ARG A 493 4.28 14.80 -27.83
C ARG A 493 5.18 14.95 -29.05
N LYS A 494 5.50 16.20 -29.41
CA LYS A 494 6.56 16.45 -30.38
C LYS A 494 7.77 15.66 -29.89
N SER A 495 8.42 14.95 -30.81
CA SER A 495 9.68 14.28 -30.54
C SER A 495 10.76 15.33 -30.29
N LEU A 496 10.77 15.91 -29.09
CA LEU A 496 12.02 16.30 -28.46
C LEU A 496 12.83 15.02 -28.21
N ASP A 497 14.14 15.16 -28.24
CA ASP A 497 15.06 14.05 -28.47
C ASP A 497 14.85 12.83 -27.56
N LYS A 498 15.23 11.67 -28.11
CA LYS A 498 15.31 10.39 -27.37
C LYS A 498 16.47 10.42 -26.36
N THR A 499 16.38 11.30 -25.38
CA THR A 499 17.04 11.10 -24.09
C THR A 499 16.45 9.82 -23.49
N LYS A 500 17.34 8.93 -23.03
CA LYS A 500 17.01 7.54 -22.71
C LYS A 500 15.99 7.46 -21.56
N THR A 501 14.72 7.19 -21.87
CA THR A 501 13.68 6.95 -20.87
C THR A 501 14.02 5.70 -20.05
N ILE A 502 14.03 5.83 -18.73
CA ILE A 502 14.37 4.73 -17.82
C ILE A 502 13.14 3.85 -17.63
N GLY A 503 13.30 2.54 -17.82
CA GLY A 503 12.23 1.57 -17.72
C GLY A 503 11.83 1.24 -16.28
N ASP A 504 10.53 1.29 -16.01
CA ASP A 504 9.88 0.66 -14.85
C ASP A 504 10.29 -0.82 -14.73
N PRO A 505 10.57 -1.35 -13.51
CA PRO A 505 10.81 -2.78 -13.33
C PRO A 505 9.59 -3.64 -13.68
N SER A 506 9.80 -4.96 -13.78
CA SER A 506 8.72 -5.92 -14.01
C SER A 506 7.70 -5.93 -12.85
N LYS A 507 6.41 -5.78 -13.15
CA LYS A 507 5.35 -5.80 -12.14
C LYS A 507 5.07 -7.22 -11.64
N ILE A 508 5.17 -7.43 -10.33
CA ILE A 508 4.87 -8.72 -9.70
C ILE A 508 3.54 -8.69 -8.96
N ARG A 509 3.01 -9.87 -8.61
CA ARG A 509 1.87 -9.98 -7.68
C ARG A 509 2.39 -9.94 -6.24
N SER A 510 2.40 -8.76 -5.63
CA SER A 510 2.81 -8.56 -4.24
C SER A 510 2.07 -9.52 -3.29
N LYS A 511 2.82 -10.28 -2.48
CA LYS A 511 2.26 -11.08 -1.37
C LYS A 511 1.80 -10.14 -0.24
N GLY A 512 0.61 -9.55 -0.40
CA GLY A 512 0.07 -8.58 0.57
C GLY A 512 -1.46 -8.43 0.55
N CYS A 513 -2.16 -8.95 -0.48
CA CYS A 513 -3.60 -9.15 -0.39
C CYS A 513 -3.86 -10.26 0.63
N GLY A 514 -4.07 -9.86 1.89
CA GLY A 514 -4.05 -10.76 3.04
C GLY A 514 -5.01 -11.94 2.85
N LYS A 515 -4.51 -13.17 3.00
CA LYS A 515 -5.39 -14.31 3.25
C LYS A 515 -6.13 -13.97 4.54
N ARG A 516 -7.46 -13.82 4.46
CA ARG A 516 -8.33 -13.52 5.61
C ARG A 516 -7.88 -14.32 6.82
N ILE A 517 -7.70 -13.66 7.96
CA ILE A 517 -7.36 -14.33 9.21
C ILE A 517 -8.50 -15.30 9.52
N LEU A 518 -8.25 -16.59 9.26
CA LEU A 518 -9.21 -17.66 9.50
C LEU A 518 -9.33 -17.86 11.01
N SER A 519 -10.56 -17.93 11.50
CA SER A 519 -10.83 -18.25 12.90
C SER A 519 -10.29 -19.65 13.25
N SER A 520 -10.06 -19.92 14.53
CA SER A 520 -9.63 -21.25 15.00
C SER A 520 -10.59 -22.37 14.53
N LYS A 521 -11.89 -22.06 14.43
CA LYS A 521 -12.93 -22.98 13.91
C LYS A 521 -12.77 -23.27 12.41
N GLU A 522 -12.36 -22.29 11.62
CA GLU A 522 -12.09 -22.48 10.18
C GLU A 522 -10.75 -23.16 9.91
N LYS A 523 -9.73 -22.94 10.76
CA LYS A 523 -8.45 -23.66 10.69
C LYS A 523 -8.62 -25.17 10.94
N LEU A 524 -9.57 -25.57 11.79
CA LEU A 524 -9.90 -26.97 12.05
C LEU A 524 -10.57 -27.66 10.84
N ILE A 525 -11.37 -26.94 10.06
CA ILE A 525 -12.09 -27.48 8.88
C ILE A 525 -11.15 -27.79 7.70
N LEU A 526 -9.98 -27.15 7.63
CA LEU A 526 -9.09 -27.16 6.45
C LEU A 526 -7.92 -28.16 6.50
N LYS A 527 -7.91 -29.15 7.41
CA LYS A 527 -6.78 -30.10 7.57
C LYS A 527 -7.11 -31.60 7.60
N THR A 528 -8.19 -32.05 6.94
CA THR A 528 -8.37 -33.48 6.64
C THR A 528 -7.98 -33.79 5.19
N ARG A 529 -6.78 -34.35 4.98
CA ARG A 529 -6.38 -34.93 3.68
C ARG A 529 -7.37 -36.05 3.28
N ALA A 530 -7.72 -36.12 2.00
CA ALA A 530 -8.45 -37.26 1.44
C ALA A 530 -7.45 -38.28 0.90
N CYS A 531 -7.65 -39.57 1.20
CA CYS A 531 -6.90 -40.62 0.51
C CYS A 531 -7.30 -40.62 -0.97
N ARG A 532 -6.33 -40.48 -1.90
CA ARG A 532 -6.60 -40.47 -3.35
C ARG A 532 -6.94 -41.86 -3.92
N GLY A 533 -6.97 -42.90 -3.09
CA GLY A 533 -7.45 -44.24 -3.46
C GLY A 533 -8.93 -44.41 -3.16
N CYS A 534 -9.33 -44.30 -1.89
CA CYS A 534 -10.71 -44.55 -1.44
C CYS A 534 -11.59 -43.30 -1.28
N GLY A 535 -11.04 -42.08 -1.41
CA GLY A 535 -11.76 -40.81 -1.25
C GLY A 535 -12.02 -40.36 0.20
N LEU A 536 -11.80 -41.23 1.20
CA LEU A 536 -12.09 -40.92 2.61
C LEU A 536 -11.21 -39.77 3.14
N ARG A 537 -11.86 -38.77 3.75
CA ARG A 537 -11.22 -37.62 4.41
C ARG A 537 -10.87 -37.96 5.86
N GLY A 538 -9.66 -37.61 6.27
CA GLY A 538 -9.20 -37.81 7.65
C GLY A 538 -8.66 -39.22 7.96
N ALA A 539 -8.59 -40.10 6.96
CA ALA A 539 -7.98 -41.42 7.11
C ALA A 539 -6.46 -41.32 7.38
N SER A 540 -5.95 -42.27 8.18
CA SER A 540 -4.52 -42.41 8.51
C SER A 540 -3.66 -42.77 7.31
N HIS A 541 -4.22 -43.45 6.31
CA HIS A 541 -3.53 -43.94 5.11
C HIS A 541 -3.60 -42.96 3.90
N ASP A 542 -2.72 -43.19 2.91
CA ASP A 542 -2.76 -42.54 1.59
C ASP A 542 -3.01 -43.55 0.45
N LYS A 543 -2.88 -43.14 -0.82
CA LYS A 543 -3.14 -44.00 -1.99
C LYS A 543 -2.27 -45.27 -2.00
N ARG A 544 -1.02 -45.20 -1.54
CA ARG A 544 -0.05 -46.32 -1.57
C ARG A 544 -0.39 -47.40 -0.56
N ASN A 545 -1.01 -47.01 0.55
CA ASN A 545 -1.30 -47.85 1.72
C ASN A 545 -2.83 -47.99 1.91
N CYS A 546 -3.60 -47.86 0.84
CA CYS A 546 -5.07 -47.83 0.90
C CYS A 546 -5.62 -49.27 0.87
N PRO A 547 -6.35 -49.75 1.91
CA PRO A 547 -6.86 -51.13 1.94
C PRO A 547 -7.70 -51.46 0.70
N LYS A 548 -8.62 -50.56 0.31
CA LYS A 548 -9.43 -50.68 -0.93
C LYS A 548 -8.65 -50.73 -2.25
N LEU A 549 -7.33 -50.52 -2.25
CA LEU A 549 -6.47 -50.69 -3.41
C LEU A 549 -5.52 -51.90 -3.28
N GLN A 550 -5.38 -52.47 -2.08
CA GLN A 550 -4.67 -53.73 -1.84
C GLN A 550 -5.60 -54.93 -2.08
N ASP A 551 -6.90 -54.80 -1.78
CA ASP A 551 -7.93 -55.81 -2.06
C ASP A 551 -8.36 -55.89 -3.55
N ARG A 552 -7.40 -55.91 -4.48
CA ARG A 552 -7.64 -56.37 -5.85
C ARG A 552 -7.02 -57.76 -6.01
N PRO A 553 -7.79 -58.80 -6.37
CA PRO A 553 -7.22 -60.12 -6.57
C PRO A 553 -6.28 -60.09 -7.78
N PHE A 554 -5.00 -60.35 -7.53
CA PHE A 554 -4.12 -60.92 -8.54
C PHE A 554 -4.43 -62.42 -8.60
N ALA A 555 -4.68 -62.93 -9.79
CA ALA A 555 -4.74 -64.36 -10.02
C ALA A 555 -3.31 -64.94 -9.97
N ASP A 556 -3.19 -66.11 -9.33
CA ASP A 556 -2.19 -67.18 -9.45
C ASP A 556 -0.72 -66.77 -9.66
N ASP A 557 0.21 -67.13 -8.76
CA ASP A 557 0.70 -68.52 -8.72
C ASP A 557 1.32 -68.98 -7.37
N HIS A 558 1.21 -70.29 -7.16
CA HIS A 558 1.80 -71.17 -6.14
C HIS A 558 3.13 -70.80 -5.45
N HIS A 559 3.16 -70.79 -4.09
CA HIS A 559 3.78 -71.87 -3.28
C HIS A 559 3.66 -71.70 -1.74
N ASP A 560 3.16 -72.75 -1.10
CA ASP A 560 3.59 -73.43 0.14
C ASP A 560 4.02 -72.73 1.46
N ILE A 561 3.24 -73.11 2.50
CA ILE A 561 3.66 -73.79 3.75
C ILE A 561 4.44 -73.01 4.84
N SER A 562 3.67 -72.57 5.84
CA SER A 562 3.97 -72.61 7.29
C SER A 562 5.07 -71.65 7.82
N GLN A 563 5.19 -71.29 9.11
CA GLN A 563 4.77 -71.92 10.37
C GLN A 563 4.38 -70.84 11.43
N TYR A 564 3.51 -71.21 12.38
CA TYR A 564 3.58 -70.98 13.84
C TYR A 564 4.70 -70.07 14.43
N ALA A 565 4.53 -69.30 15.52
CA ALA A 565 3.42 -69.13 16.47
C ALA A 565 3.58 -67.90 17.43
N ASN A 566 2.48 -67.56 18.10
CA ASN A 566 2.32 -67.11 19.51
C ASN A 566 3.16 -65.99 20.17
N GLU A 567 2.43 -64.96 20.61
CA GLU A 567 2.16 -64.58 22.02
C GLU A 567 3.28 -64.54 23.09
N ARG A 568 3.26 -63.42 23.85
CA ARG A 568 3.89 -63.12 25.17
C ARG A 568 5.39 -62.80 25.11
N ASP A 569 5.82 -61.63 25.60
CA ASP A 569 5.88 -61.41 27.05
C ASP A 569 5.43 -60.04 27.58
N LEU A 570 5.04 -60.04 28.86
CA LEU A 570 4.63 -58.89 29.66
C LEU A 570 5.65 -58.64 30.80
N LEU A 571 5.84 -57.35 31.14
CA LEU A 571 6.22 -56.87 32.48
C LEU A 571 7.57 -57.32 33.09
N SER A 572 8.63 -56.56 32.80
CA SER A 572 9.63 -56.16 33.81
C SER A 572 10.26 -54.81 33.40
N VAL A 573 10.70 -53.92 34.29
CA VAL A 573 10.46 -53.70 35.73
C VAL A 573 10.53 -52.18 35.97
N ALA A 574 9.76 -51.64 36.92
CA ALA A 574 9.79 -50.21 37.27
C ALA A 574 10.89 -49.86 38.30
N LYS A 575 11.14 -48.54 38.49
CA LYS A 575 12.07 -47.88 39.44
C LYS A 575 13.49 -47.63 38.91
N THR A 576 14.22 -46.57 39.30
CA THR A 576 13.90 -45.30 40.00
C THR A 576 15.13 -44.37 39.87
N ILE A 577 14.89 -43.05 39.78
CA ILE A 577 15.74 -41.90 40.16
C ILE A 577 17.23 -42.20 40.43
N PHE A 578 18.11 -41.70 39.55
CA PHE A 578 19.10 -40.68 39.88
C PHE A 578 19.27 -39.72 38.68
#